data_AF-A0A1H4GAB8-F1
#
_entry.id   AF-A0A1H4GAB8-F1
#
_cell.length_a   1.000
_cell.length_b   1.000
_cell.length_c   1.000
_cell.angle_alpha   90.00
_cell.angle_beta   90.00
_cell.angle_gamma   90.00
#
_symmetry.space_group_name_H-M   'P 1'
#
loop_
_entity.id
_entity.type
_entity.pdbx_description
1 polymer ?
#
loop_
_entity_poly.entity_id
_entity_poly.type
_entity_poly.pdbx_seq_one_letter_code
_entity_poly.pdbx_strand_id
1 'polypeptide(L)'
;MNFVDIATLNISTELDALKRDTQRNSFYLYQHKGVFFADNTRIGNNNQNEARTKFVNVLTKAKDENISLVLSPEYSCPKSVIEEIIANNQLQPLQNKLWVLGGESLNKEELNYLKNMDNENVHFHFEDCYSASDKNYVDPLYYIFRGEYDGVEKLIILIQFKTRHMGGLRSNQLEAENLIEGENVYVIKNNQNSIRLISFICSQAINFNDSYDEVLSNNHSWTDSPFLILSLQYNPNPSHNDFIAFKKFALKKEKRELITLNWGIETTFLNGRSLYHDTNSPRSAIYFRTTDEDLDYSPTTIVNNHKKGLYFLQILRTKRVYVLNGMVELFKIHNKPVSIDNGQEVQQRREGPSVGNIYKFDVDLNLKEIDEIDDNHITFLTSRGIKNTYLLNNDETIVDKERLVNISTGKVKGKEKNKWSDVIHLNSFTLSESDECNHRVTYTEDTYEISEIIRGLNCSNIFELDQNILPNKSFYPNSIKHLKVKNISLAYAKDANKFSYNYNVLNDNGVLEKATICYIGSAVSSLVVNKTYDELQKIFDEESPGKYTVVVFYKQGNTILYKSNPDAGSITEIPNDNISIT
;
A
#
# COMPACT_ATOMS: atom_id res chain seq x y z
N MET A 1 15.08 -8.18 21.72
CA MET A 1 15.76 -8.13 20.43
C MET A 1 17.04 -7.35 20.63
N ASN A 2 18.17 -7.92 20.23
CA ASN A 2 19.48 -7.30 20.30
C ASN A 2 19.81 -6.72 18.92
N PHE A 3 19.97 -5.41 18.83
CA PHE A 3 20.31 -4.76 17.55
C PHE A 3 21.82 -4.76 17.34
N VAL A 4 22.29 -5.51 16.34
CA VAL A 4 23.72 -5.75 16.07
C VAL A 4 24.14 -5.03 14.79
N ASP A 5 25.10 -4.12 14.90
CA ASP A 5 25.70 -3.46 13.73
C ASP A 5 26.62 -4.44 13.01
N ILE A 6 26.45 -4.64 11.71
CA ILE A 6 27.27 -5.62 10.96
C ILE A 6 28.76 -5.26 10.97
N ALA A 7 29.12 -3.99 11.19
CA ALA A 7 30.51 -3.59 11.30
C ALA A 7 31.21 -4.22 12.51
N THR A 8 30.48 -4.57 13.58
CA THR A 8 31.07 -5.27 14.74
C THR A 8 31.36 -6.75 14.46
N LEU A 9 30.91 -7.24 13.30
CA LEU A 9 31.15 -8.61 12.82
C LEU A 9 32.29 -8.65 11.79
N ASN A 10 33.05 -7.55 11.66
CA ASN A 10 34.06 -7.33 10.61
C ASN A 10 33.50 -7.45 9.18
N ILE A 11 32.21 -7.16 9.00
CA ILE A 11 31.55 -7.12 7.70
C ILE A 11 31.42 -5.67 7.25
N SER A 12 31.88 -5.37 6.03
CA SER A 12 31.71 -4.08 5.35
C SER A 12 30.96 -4.25 4.03
N THR A 13 30.25 -3.21 3.57
CA THR A 13 29.47 -3.27 2.33
C THR A 13 29.22 -1.89 1.74
N GLU A 14 28.86 -1.84 0.46
CA GLU A 14 28.36 -0.64 -0.21
C GLU A 14 27.10 -0.96 -1.02
N LEU A 15 25.93 -0.87 -0.42
CA LEU A 15 24.65 -1.22 -1.05
C LEU A 15 23.94 0.00 -1.63
N ASP A 16 23.45 -0.09 -2.87
CA ASP A 16 22.76 1.01 -3.57
C ASP A 16 21.48 1.44 -2.85
N ALA A 17 20.72 0.48 -2.31
CA ALA A 17 19.50 0.73 -1.55
C ALA A 17 19.73 1.57 -0.28
N LEU A 18 20.99 1.68 0.18
CA LEU A 18 21.36 2.39 1.41
C LEU A 18 22.07 3.73 1.17
N LYS A 19 22.31 4.09 -0.09
CA LYS A 19 22.88 5.39 -0.48
C LYS A 19 21.88 6.52 -0.25
N ARG A 20 22.38 7.74 -0.09
CA ARG A 20 21.59 8.97 0.12
C ARG A 20 21.75 9.96 -1.03
N ASP A 21 22.04 9.43 -2.21
CA ASP A 21 22.16 10.21 -3.44
C ASP A 21 20.79 10.51 -4.09
N THR A 22 20.82 11.17 -5.24
CA THR A 22 19.61 11.61 -5.93
C THR A 22 19.03 10.57 -6.89
N GLN A 23 19.70 9.42 -7.05
CA GLN A 23 19.29 8.38 -8.00
C GLN A 23 18.20 7.50 -7.44
N ARG A 24 17.27 7.09 -8.30
CA ARG A 24 16.23 6.13 -7.91
C ARG A 24 16.85 4.74 -7.84
N ASN A 25 16.47 3.99 -6.82
CA ASN A 25 16.72 2.57 -6.70
C ASN A 25 15.60 1.77 -7.34
N SER A 26 15.93 0.58 -7.86
CA SER A 26 14.97 -0.41 -8.34
C SER A 26 14.83 -1.55 -7.33
N PHE A 27 13.60 -1.87 -6.96
CA PHE A 27 13.26 -2.93 -6.02
C PHE A 27 12.38 -3.98 -6.69
N TYR A 28 12.64 -5.25 -6.39
CA TYR A 28 11.75 -6.36 -6.68
C TYR A 28 11.04 -6.77 -5.39
N LEU A 29 9.73 -6.56 -5.35
CA LEU A 29 8.87 -6.97 -4.25
C LEU A 29 8.09 -8.21 -4.71
N TYR A 30 8.52 -9.38 -4.24
CA TYR A 30 7.97 -10.68 -4.65
C TYR A 30 6.89 -11.14 -3.66
N GLN A 31 5.62 -11.09 -4.05
CA GLN A 31 4.51 -11.66 -3.31
C GLN A 31 4.36 -13.14 -3.68
N HIS A 32 5.06 -13.99 -2.93
CA HIS A 32 5.06 -15.42 -3.20
C HIS A 32 3.64 -16.02 -3.07
N LYS A 33 3.28 -16.90 -4.01
CA LYS A 33 2.04 -17.68 -3.99
C LYS A 33 2.34 -19.16 -4.09
N GLY A 34 1.62 -19.94 -3.30
CA GLY A 34 1.71 -21.39 -3.30
C GLY A 34 0.78 -22.04 -2.28
N VAL A 35 0.98 -23.34 -2.09
CA VAL A 35 0.33 -24.09 -1.01
C VAL A 35 1.25 -24.08 0.20
N PHE A 36 0.82 -23.43 1.28
CA PHE A 36 1.53 -23.35 2.54
C PHE A 36 1.45 -24.67 3.31
N PHE A 37 2.60 -25.11 3.83
CA PHE A 37 2.77 -26.31 4.63
C PHE A 37 3.33 -25.93 6.01
N ALA A 38 2.77 -26.52 7.06
CA ALA A 38 3.31 -26.39 8.41
C ALA A 38 3.01 -27.64 9.25
N ASP A 39 4.03 -28.16 9.91
CA ASP A 39 3.93 -29.17 10.96
C ASP A 39 4.99 -28.91 12.05
N ASN A 40 5.20 -29.89 12.95
CA ASN A 40 6.15 -29.75 14.05
C ASN A 40 7.63 -29.76 13.59
N THR A 41 7.89 -30.19 12.35
CA THR A 41 9.24 -30.39 11.81
C THR A 41 9.65 -29.28 10.84
N ARG A 42 8.69 -28.72 10.08
CA ARG A 42 8.97 -27.65 9.13
C ARG A 42 7.77 -26.74 8.84
N ILE A 43 8.07 -25.52 8.42
CA ILE A 43 7.14 -24.52 7.90
C ILE A 43 7.71 -23.96 6.58
N GLY A 44 6.88 -23.93 5.54
CA GLY A 44 7.28 -23.42 4.23
C GLY A 44 6.36 -23.87 3.11
N ASN A 45 6.90 -24.07 1.92
CA ASN A 45 6.15 -24.53 0.76
C ASN A 45 5.83 -26.02 0.84
N ASN A 46 4.63 -26.37 0.40
CA ASN A 46 4.29 -27.75 0.11
C ASN A 46 5.05 -28.26 -1.13
N ASN A 47 5.09 -27.47 -2.20
CA ASN A 47 5.79 -27.81 -3.45
C ASN A 47 7.16 -27.11 -3.53
N GLN A 48 8.19 -27.81 -3.05
CA GLN A 48 9.56 -27.31 -3.00
C GLN A 48 10.14 -26.99 -4.39
N ASN A 49 9.85 -27.81 -5.39
CA ASN A 49 10.37 -27.62 -6.75
C ASN A 49 9.77 -26.41 -7.45
N GLU A 50 8.47 -26.20 -7.29
CA GLU A 50 7.80 -25.01 -7.81
C GLU A 50 8.34 -23.75 -7.15
N ALA A 51 8.41 -23.71 -5.81
CA ALA A 51 8.94 -22.58 -5.08
C ALA A 51 10.38 -22.26 -5.53
N ARG A 52 11.26 -23.27 -5.58
CA ARG A 52 12.63 -23.12 -6.09
C ARG A 52 12.65 -22.52 -7.50
N THR A 53 11.86 -23.06 -8.42
CA THR A 53 11.80 -22.58 -9.81
C THR A 53 11.38 -21.11 -9.89
N LYS A 54 10.35 -20.72 -9.14
CA LYS A 54 9.89 -19.33 -9.08
C LYS A 54 10.98 -18.40 -8.55
N PHE A 55 11.65 -18.77 -7.46
CA PHE A 55 12.74 -17.98 -6.88
C PHE A 55 13.92 -17.83 -7.85
N VAL A 56 14.35 -18.92 -8.49
CA VAL A 56 15.40 -18.87 -9.52
C VAL A 56 15.03 -17.87 -10.62
N ASN A 57 13.81 -17.94 -11.14
CA ASN A 57 13.35 -17.00 -12.18
C ASN A 57 13.33 -15.54 -11.71
N VAL A 58 12.91 -15.27 -10.47
CA VAL A 58 12.95 -13.92 -9.89
C VAL A 58 14.40 -13.42 -9.75
N LEU A 59 15.30 -14.25 -9.23
CA LEU A 59 16.69 -13.87 -8.94
C LEU A 59 17.51 -13.71 -10.22
N THR A 60 17.33 -14.58 -11.22
CA THR A 60 17.92 -14.42 -12.55
C THR A 60 17.50 -13.10 -13.15
N LYS A 61 16.19 -12.81 -13.18
CA LYS A 61 15.67 -11.55 -13.72
C LYS A 61 16.16 -10.33 -12.93
N ALA A 62 16.25 -10.44 -11.61
CA ALA A 62 16.78 -9.37 -10.76
C ALA A 62 18.23 -9.03 -11.10
N LYS A 63 19.04 -10.05 -11.40
CA LYS A 63 20.42 -9.88 -11.86
C LYS A 63 20.46 -9.24 -13.25
N ASP A 64 19.69 -9.76 -14.19
CA ASP A 64 19.64 -9.27 -15.58
C ASP A 64 19.22 -7.78 -15.65
N GLU A 65 18.29 -7.38 -14.78
CA GLU A 65 17.81 -6.00 -14.70
C GLU A 65 18.55 -5.12 -13.69
N ASN A 66 19.65 -5.64 -13.10
CA ASN A 66 20.50 -4.92 -12.16
C ASN A 66 19.74 -4.30 -10.96
N ILE A 67 18.83 -5.07 -10.38
CA ILE A 67 17.93 -4.65 -9.30
C ILE A 67 18.68 -4.39 -7.98
N SER A 68 18.45 -3.23 -7.36
CA SER A 68 19.10 -2.81 -6.10
C SER A 68 18.71 -3.66 -4.88
N LEU A 69 17.42 -4.02 -4.76
CA LEU A 69 16.90 -4.81 -3.65
C LEU A 69 15.89 -5.84 -4.14
N VAL A 70 16.07 -7.11 -3.77
CA VAL A 70 15.02 -8.14 -3.90
C VAL A 70 14.47 -8.45 -2.51
N LEU A 71 13.14 -8.49 -2.36
CA LEU A 71 12.45 -8.81 -1.12
C LEU A 71 11.44 -9.94 -1.34
N SER A 72 11.44 -10.94 -0.47
CA SER A 72 10.41 -12.00 -0.42
C SER A 72 9.79 -12.12 0.98
N PRO A 73 8.61 -12.76 1.15
CA PRO A 73 7.93 -12.88 2.44
C PRO A 73 8.59 -13.93 3.35
N GLU A 74 8.21 -13.96 4.63
CA GLU A 74 8.57 -15.01 5.59
C GLU A 74 8.16 -16.41 5.09
N TYR A 75 8.91 -17.47 5.42
CA TYR A 75 8.63 -18.87 5.04
C TYR A 75 8.51 -19.14 3.54
N SER A 76 8.99 -18.25 2.67
CA SER A 76 8.75 -18.35 1.23
C SER A 76 9.91 -18.98 0.46
N CYS A 77 11.16 -18.70 0.82
CA CYS A 77 12.35 -19.07 0.07
C CYS A 77 12.92 -20.43 0.54
N PRO A 78 12.92 -21.47 -0.30
CA PRO A 78 13.48 -22.77 0.06
C PRO A 78 15.00 -22.71 0.29
N LYS A 79 15.52 -23.54 1.20
CA LYS A 79 16.98 -23.69 1.44
C LYS A 79 17.75 -24.02 0.16
N SER A 80 17.15 -24.80 -0.73
CA SER A 80 17.76 -25.19 -2.02
C SER A 80 18.07 -24.01 -2.94
N VAL A 81 17.36 -22.89 -2.79
CA VAL A 81 17.69 -21.65 -3.50
C VAL A 81 18.99 -21.07 -2.96
N ILE A 82 19.19 -21.07 -1.65
CA ILE A 82 20.43 -20.59 -1.01
C ILE A 82 21.64 -21.42 -1.46
N GLU A 83 21.50 -22.75 -1.49
CA GLU A 83 22.51 -23.66 -2.02
C GLU A 83 22.85 -23.34 -3.49
N GLU A 84 21.84 -23.03 -4.30
CA GLU A 84 22.02 -22.68 -5.71
C GLU A 84 22.68 -21.31 -5.92
N ILE A 85 22.34 -20.30 -5.10
CA ILE A 85 23.00 -18.99 -5.09
C ILE A 85 24.51 -19.15 -4.84
N ILE A 86 24.89 -20.03 -3.92
CA ILE A 86 26.29 -20.30 -3.60
C ILE A 86 27.00 -21.00 -4.77
N ALA A 87 26.35 -22.01 -5.36
CA ALA A 87 26.92 -22.81 -6.43
C ALA A 87 26.92 -22.10 -7.80
N ASN A 88 26.03 -21.14 -8.02
CA ASN A 88 25.78 -20.52 -9.32
C ASN A 88 25.93 -19.01 -9.26
N ASN A 89 27.04 -18.49 -9.79
CA ASN A 89 27.30 -17.06 -9.87
C ASN A 89 26.22 -16.27 -10.65
N GLN A 90 25.43 -16.91 -11.54
CA GLN A 90 24.31 -16.26 -12.23
C GLN A 90 23.11 -16.00 -11.33
N LEU A 91 23.06 -16.64 -10.17
CA LEU A 91 22.14 -16.36 -9.10
C LEU A 91 22.87 -15.71 -7.93
N GLN A 92 23.89 -14.89 -8.15
CA GLN A 92 24.43 -14.04 -7.09
C GLN A 92 24.10 -12.58 -7.36
N PRO A 93 23.82 -11.80 -6.30
CA PRO A 93 23.67 -10.37 -6.44
C PRO A 93 24.94 -9.79 -7.07
N LEU A 94 24.77 -8.83 -7.98
CA LEU A 94 25.89 -8.04 -8.48
C LEU A 94 26.48 -7.18 -7.35
N GLN A 95 27.64 -6.59 -7.61
CA GLN A 95 28.24 -5.63 -6.70
C GLN A 95 27.22 -4.55 -6.33
N ASN A 96 27.20 -4.18 -5.04
CA ASN A 96 26.30 -3.17 -4.46
C ASN A 96 24.80 -3.53 -4.43
N LYS A 97 24.43 -4.76 -4.78
CA LYS A 97 23.03 -5.24 -4.77
C LYS A 97 22.76 -6.11 -3.54
N LEU A 98 21.50 -6.12 -3.09
CA LEU A 98 21.08 -6.84 -1.90
C LEU A 98 19.85 -7.71 -2.18
N TRP A 99 19.89 -8.96 -1.74
CA TRP A 99 18.71 -9.80 -1.64
C TRP A 99 18.36 -10.04 -0.17
N VAL A 100 17.09 -9.83 0.15
CA VAL A 100 16.50 -10.02 1.47
C VAL A 100 15.38 -11.05 1.33
N LEU A 101 15.69 -12.31 1.66
CA LEU A 101 14.80 -13.43 1.38
C LEU A 101 14.30 -14.04 2.68
N GLY A 102 12.99 -14.05 2.90
CA GLY A 102 12.38 -14.77 4.02
C GLY A 102 12.38 -16.27 3.73
N GLY A 103 13.17 -17.01 4.47
CA GLY A 103 13.43 -18.42 4.27
C GLY A 103 12.37 -19.32 4.88
N GLU A 104 12.27 -20.54 4.34
CA GLU A 104 11.59 -21.64 5.02
C GLU A 104 12.32 -22.04 6.30
N SER A 105 11.61 -22.69 7.22
CA SER A 105 12.19 -23.12 8.48
C SER A 105 13.38 -24.06 8.25
N LEU A 106 14.43 -23.93 9.05
CA LEU A 106 15.59 -24.83 9.01
C LEU A 106 15.72 -25.61 10.30
N ASN A 107 16.00 -26.91 10.18
CA ASN A 107 16.37 -27.73 11.33
C ASN A 107 17.88 -27.61 11.67
N LYS A 108 18.29 -28.21 12.79
CA LYS A 108 19.68 -28.14 13.29
C LYS A 108 20.70 -28.76 12.35
N GLU A 109 20.35 -29.85 11.65
CA GLU A 109 21.25 -30.50 10.69
C GLU A 109 21.49 -29.60 9.49
N GLU A 110 20.44 -28.93 9.01
CA GLU A 110 20.53 -27.97 7.91
C GLU A 110 21.35 -26.74 8.29
N LEU A 111 21.22 -26.23 9.52
CA LEU A 111 22.06 -25.14 10.02
C LEU A 111 23.54 -25.52 10.07
N ASN A 112 23.85 -26.71 10.59
CA ASN A 112 25.22 -27.22 10.61
C ASN A 112 25.77 -27.42 9.19
N TYR A 113 24.93 -27.87 8.27
CA TYR A 113 25.30 -27.97 6.86
C TYR A 113 25.65 -26.58 6.27
N LEU A 114 24.80 -25.57 6.47
CA LEU A 114 25.07 -24.21 5.97
C LEU A 114 26.33 -23.60 6.60
N LYS A 115 26.57 -23.82 7.89
CA LYS A 115 27.79 -23.37 8.57
C LYS A 115 29.06 -23.93 7.92
N ASN A 116 29.01 -25.18 7.46
CA ASN A 116 30.13 -25.84 6.79
C ASN A 116 30.34 -25.37 5.33
N MET A 117 29.46 -24.51 4.80
CA MET A 117 29.62 -23.92 3.46
C MET A 117 30.48 -22.65 3.47
N ASP A 118 30.85 -22.10 4.63
CA ASP A 118 31.80 -20.98 4.74
C ASP A 118 33.16 -21.40 4.15
N ASN A 119 33.71 -20.56 3.27
CA ASN A 119 34.97 -20.82 2.58
C ASN A 119 35.67 -19.51 2.16
N GLU A 120 36.69 -19.60 1.32
CA GLU A 120 37.46 -18.43 0.87
C GLU A 120 36.62 -17.40 0.08
N ASN A 121 35.54 -17.83 -0.60
CA ASN A 121 34.70 -16.99 -1.46
C ASN A 121 33.34 -16.61 -0.85
N VAL A 122 32.92 -17.32 0.20
CA VAL A 122 31.59 -17.17 0.84
C VAL A 122 31.78 -17.06 2.33
N HIS A 123 31.15 -16.08 2.96
CA HIS A 123 31.11 -15.97 4.42
C HIS A 123 29.67 -16.14 4.92
N PHE A 124 29.51 -17.02 5.89
CA PHE A 124 28.23 -17.23 6.58
C PHE A 124 28.31 -16.65 7.99
N HIS A 125 27.31 -15.85 8.34
CA HIS A 125 27.16 -15.37 9.71
C HIS A 125 25.74 -15.55 10.22
N PHE A 126 25.61 -16.15 11.40
CA PHE A 126 24.39 -16.23 12.18
C PHE A 126 24.72 -16.56 13.64
N GLU A 127 23.79 -16.26 14.54
CA GLU A 127 23.94 -16.55 15.97
C GLU A 127 23.80 -18.05 16.30
N ASP A 128 24.50 -18.53 17.32
CA ASP A 128 24.34 -19.91 17.80
C ASP A 128 23.22 -19.99 18.87
N CYS A 129 21.97 -19.92 18.42
CA CYS A 129 20.79 -20.07 19.28
C CYS A 129 20.28 -21.51 19.38
N TYR A 130 20.78 -22.42 18.54
CA TYR A 130 20.19 -23.74 18.31
C TYR A 130 20.89 -24.89 19.05
N SER A 131 22.17 -24.73 19.42
CA SER A 131 22.96 -25.80 20.02
C SER A 131 22.43 -26.27 21.39
N ALA A 132 21.85 -25.37 22.18
CA ALA A 132 21.33 -25.67 23.52
C ALA A 132 19.79 -25.84 23.57
N SER A 133 19.10 -25.67 22.44
CA SER A 133 17.64 -25.76 22.40
C SER A 133 17.19 -27.21 22.21
N ASP A 134 16.07 -27.60 22.79
CA ASP A 134 15.37 -28.87 22.55
C ASP A 134 14.33 -28.77 21.41
N LYS A 135 14.06 -27.56 20.93
CA LYS A 135 13.13 -27.30 19.83
C LYS A 135 13.69 -27.71 18.46
N ASN A 136 12.83 -27.68 17.44
CA ASN A 136 13.05 -28.39 16.19
C ASN A 136 13.70 -27.54 15.09
N TYR A 137 13.24 -26.31 14.90
CA TYR A 137 13.64 -25.48 13.76
C TYR A 137 13.78 -24.00 14.11
N VAL A 138 14.51 -23.26 13.29
CA VAL A 138 14.54 -21.78 13.26
C VAL A 138 13.74 -21.27 12.06
N ASP A 139 13.38 -19.98 12.08
CA ASP A 139 12.81 -19.25 10.94
C ASP A 139 13.82 -18.19 10.46
N PRO A 140 14.49 -18.40 9.32
CA PRO A 140 15.58 -17.55 8.84
C PRO A 140 15.12 -16.43 7.90
N LEU A 141 15.78 -15.29 8.02
CA LEU A 141 15.84 -14.24 7.01
C LEU A 141 17.27 -14.12 6.50
N TYR A 142 17.45 -14.27 5.19
CA TYR A 142 18.76 -14.16 4.54
C TYR A 142 18.97 -12.75 3.98
N TYR A 143 20.08 -12.11 4.36
CA TYR A 143 20.66 -10.99 3.64
C TYR A 143 21.84 -11.50 2.81
N ILE A 144 21.75 -11.38 1.49
CA ILE A 144 22.74 -11.90 0.55
C ILE A 144 23.27 -10.73 -0.29
N PHE A 145 24.57 -10.49 -0.23
CA PHE A 145 25.24 -9.40 -0.95
C PHE A 145 26.73 -9.68 -1.13
N ARG A 146 27.39 -8.97 -2.06
CA ARG A 146 28.84 -8.90 -2.12
C ARG A 146 29.36 -7.80 -1.21
N GLY A 147 30.31 -8.13 -0.35
CA GLY A 147 30.91 -7.23 0.63
C GLY A 147 32.26 -7.72 1.07
N GLU A 148 32.85 -7.09 2.09
CA GLU A 148 34.11 -7.56 2.66
C GLU A 148 33.89 -8.21 4.01
N TYR A 149 34.63 -9.28 4.28
CA TYR A 149 34.78 -9.88 5.60
C TYR A 149 36.27 -9.95 5.92
N ASP A 150 36.68 -9.38 7.06
CA ASP A 150 38.09 -9.24 7.45
C ASP A 150 38.98 -8.63 6.33
N GLY A 151 38.41 -7.69 5.57
CA GLY A 151 39.08 -6.98 4.47
C GLY A 151 39.20 -7.78 3.17
N VAL A 152 38.54 -8.94 3.05
CA VAL A 152 38.51 -9.76 1.83
C VAL A 152 37.12 -9.75 1.22
N GLU A 153 37.02 -9.46 -0.07
CA GLU A 153 35.75 -9.50 -0.80
C GLU A 153 35.19 -10.93 -0.84
N LYS A 154 33.92 -11.09 -0.43
CA LYS A 154 33.21 -12.36 -0.40
C LYS A 154 31.73 -12.18 -0.74
N LEU A 155 31.08 -13.28 -1.10
CA LEU A 155 29.63 -13.37 -1.00
C LEU A 155 29.26 -13.51 0.49
N ILE A 156 28.61 -12.51 1.05
CA ILE A 156 28.16 -12.50 2.44
C ILE A 156 26.74 -13.03 2.49
N ILE A 157 26.51 -14.05 3.33
CA ILE A 157 25.18 -14.56 3.68
C ILE A 157 24.99 -14.39 5.18
N LEU A 158 24.28 -13.33 5.54
CA LEU A 158 23.93 -13.01 6.93
C LEU A 158 22.52 -13.52 7.22
N ILE A 159 22.38 -14.39 8.22
CA ILE A 159 21.08 -15.02 8.55
C ILE A 159 20.59 -14.49 9.90
N GLN A 160 19.46 -13.79 9.87
CA GLN A 160 18.73 -13.37 11.06
C GLN A 160 17.65 -14.41 11.38
N PHE A 161 17.62 -14.93 12.60
CA PHE A 161 16.52 -15.81 13.03
C PHE A 161 15.39 -15.01 13.68
N LYS A 162 14.17 -15.51 13.51
CA LYS A 162 12.99 -14.96 14.17
C LYS A 162 13.16 -15.04 15.69
N THR A 163 13.06 -13.88 16.34
CA THR A 163 13.33 -13.77 17.79
C THR A 163 12.10 -13.96 18.66
N ARG A 164 10.91 -14.08 18.07
CA ARG A 164 9.63 -14.18 18.79
C ARG A 164 8.68 -15.05 17.98
N HIS A 165 8.24 -16.16 18.55
CA HIS A 165 7.19 -16.97 17.94
C HIS A 165 5.85 -16.21 17.85
N MET A 166 5.01 -16.63 16.91
CA MET A 166 3.61 -16.26 16.83
C MET A 166 2.75 -17.33 17.52
N GLY A 167 1.86 -16.92 18.42
CA GLY A 167 0.85 -17.80 18.99
C GLY A 167 -0.40 -17.88 18.13
N GLY A 168 -1.04 -19.05 18.05
CA GLY A 168 -2.47 -19.11 17.76
C GLY A 168 -2.93 -19.12 16.29
N LEU A 169 -2.19 -19.73 15.36
CA LEU A 169 -2.78 -20.08 14.07
C LEU A 169 -3.75 -21.27 14.22
N ARG A 170 -5.02 -20.94 14.49
CA ARG A 170 -6.24 -21.77 14.35
C ARG A 170 -6.29 -23.20 14.92
N SER A 171 -5.32 -23.63 15.71
CA SER A 171 -5.45 -24.66 16.78
C SER A 171 -4.10 -25.17 17.27
N ASN A 172 -3.00 -24.92 16.56
CA ASN A 172 -1.73 -25.56 16.87
C ASN A 172 -0.72 -24.50 17.34
N GLN A 173 -0.10 -24.75 18.49
CA GLN A 173 0.97 -23.94 19.06
C GLN A 173 2.30 -24.21 18.34
N LEU A 174 2.29 -24.35 16.99
CA LEU A 174 3.42 -24.87 16.21
C LEU A 174 4.71 -24.10 16.47
N GLU A 175 4.73 -22.78 16.25
CA GLU A 175 5.95 -22.01 16.51
C GLU A 175 6.27 -21.94 18.01
N ALA A 176 5.27 -21.77 18.87
CA ALA A 176 5.50 -21.69 20.31
C ALA A 176 6.20 -22.96 20.86
N GLU A 177 5.82 -24.13 20.36
CA GLU A 177 6.36 -25.43 20.76
C GLU A 177 7.66 -25.80 20.02
N ASN A 178 7.84 -25.38 18.77
CA ASN A 178 8.88 -25.94 17.89
C ASN A 178 9.92 -24.91 17.37
N LEU A 179 9.65 -23.60 17.44
CA LEU A 179 10.56 -22.55 16.98
C LEU A 179 11.66 -22.27 18.02
N ILE A 180 12.90 -22.51 17.61
CA ILE A 180 14.12 -21.99 18.25
C ILE A 180 14.18 -20.49 17.95
N GLU A 181 14.02 -19.66 18.98
CA GLU A 181 14.08 -18.21 18.82
C GLU A 181 15.53 -17.73 18.72
N GLY A 182 15.78 -16.82 17.78
CA GLY A 182 16.99 -16.00 17.78
C GLY A 182 16.94 -14.87 18.81
N GLU A 183 18.00 -14.10 18.89
CA GLU A 183 18.09 -12.89 19.72
C GLU A 183 18.38 -11.64 18.90
N ASN A 184 19.05 -11.80 17.75
CA ASN A 184 19.64 -10.69 17.01
C ASN A 184 18.72 -10.12 15.92
N VAL A 185 18.81 -8.80 15.74
CA VAL A 185 18.31 -8.06 14.58
C VAL A 185 19.47 -7.27 14.03
N TYR A 186 19.86 -7.53 12.78
CA TYR A 186 21.03 -6.88 12.20
C TYR A 186 20.70 -5.48 11.68
N VAL A 187 21.61 -4.54 11.94
CA VAL A 187 21.59 -3.17 11.42
C VAL A 187 22.64 -3.08 10.32
N ILE A 188 22.17 -3.05 9.07
CA ILE A 188 23.04 -3.00 7.88
C ILE A 188 23.17 -1.55 7.41
N LYS A 189 24.39 -1.09 7.16
CA LYS A 189 24.69 0.25 6.65
C LYS A 189 26.00 0.24 5.87
N ASN A 190 26.15 1.13 4.90
CA ASN A 190 27.40 1.29 4.15
C ASN A 190 28.45 2.00 5.01
N ASN A 191 28.01 3.02 5.77
CA ASN A 191 28.83 3.77 6.71
C ASN A 191 27.92 4.52 7.69
N GLN A 192 28.49 5.33 8.58
CA GLN A 192 27.72 6.03 9.63
C GLN A 192 26.69 7.03 9.09
N ASN A 193 26.91 7.57 7.89
CA ASN A 193 26.05 8.59 7.27
C ASN A 193 25.01 8.00 6.33
N SER A 194 25.09 6.70 6.00
CA SER A 194 24.15 6.04 5.09
C SER A 194 22.80 5.76 5.73
N ILE A 195 21.85 5.32 4.90
CA ILE A 195 20.61 4.71 5.39
C ILE A 195 20.96 3.43 6.14
N ARG A 196 20.25 3.19 7.24
CA ARG A 196 20.32 1.95 8.03
C ARG A 196 19.16 1.06 7.64
N LEU A 197 19.44 -0.20 7.37
CA LEU A 197 18.45 -1.23 7.12
C LEU A 197 18.26 -2.10 8.36
N ILE A 198 17.01 -2.30 8.75
CA ILE A 198 16.58 -3.29 9.74
C ILE A 198 15.37 -4.07 9.18
N SER A 199 15.24 -5.34 9.56
CA SER A 199 14.10 -6.15 9.13
C SER A 199 13.47 -6.91 10.28
N PHE A 200 12.16 -7.14 10.18
CA PHE A 200 11.36 -7.88 11.14
C PHE A 200 10.60 -9.01 10.44
N ILE A 201 10.63 -10.19 11.06
CA ILE A 201 9.91 -11.38 10.63
C ILE A 201 8.61 -11.46 11.43
N CYS A 202 7.49 -11.15 10.78
CA CYS A 202 6.12 -11.25 11.29
C CYS A 202 5.93 -10.82 12.76
N SER A 203 5.86 -11.74 13.71
CA SER A 203 5.68 -11.46 15.15
C SER A 203 6.82 -10.65 15.79
N GLN A 204 7.99 -10.51 15.16
CA GLN A 204 8.98 -9.54 15.61
C GLN A 204 8.45 -8.11 15.49
N ALA A 205 7.66 -7.82 14.46
CA ALA A 205 7.11 -6.49 14.20
C ALA A 205 6.17 -6.05 15.33
N ILE A 206 5.28 -6.92 15.81
CA ILE A 206 4.37 -6.59 16.93
C ILE A 206 5.11 -6.35 18.24
N ASN A 207 6.31 -6.91 18.39
CA ASN A 207 7.16 -6.71 19.57
C ASN A 207 8.08 -5.49 19.43
N PHE A 208 8.10 -4.81 18.28
CA PHE A 208 8.89 -3.60 18.06
C PHE A 208 8.07 -2.35 18.42
N ASN A 209 8.32 -1.83 19.63
CA ASN A 209 7.57 -0.70 20.21
C ASN A 209 8.50 0.31 20.92
N ASP A 210 7.90 1.33 21.53
CA ASP A 210 8.59 2.45 22.19
C ASP A 210 9.65 2.04 23.23
N SER A 211 9.59 0.83 23.81
CA SER A 211 10.63 0.33 24.72
C SER A 211 12.02 0.21 24.08
N TYR A 212 12.11 0.19 22.74
CA TYR A 212 13.37 0.16 22.02
C TYR A 212 13.92 1.54 21.63
N ASP A 213 13.19 2.65 21.89
CA ASP A 213 13.59 3.99 21.43
C ASP A 213 14.93 4.44 22.04
N GLU A 214 15.15 4.14 23.32
CA GLU A 214 16.40 4.48 24.04
C GLU A 214 17.60 3.69 23.51
N VAL A 215 17.50 2.34 23.47
CA VAL A 215 18.62 1.49 23.02
C VAL A 215 19.00 1.76 21.57
N LEU A 216 18.01 1.99 20.70
CA LEU A 216 18.26 2.33 19.31
C LEU A 216 18.82 3.74 19.14
N SER A 217 18.41 4.70 19.97
CA SER A 217 18.96 6.06 19.91
C SER A 217 20.42 6.08 20.36
N ASN A 218 20.71 5.40 21.47
CA ASN A 218 22.05 5.36 22.07
C ASN A 218 23.06 4.60 21.20
N ASN A 219 22.64 3.49 20.58
CA ASN A 219 23.57 2.59 19.89
C ASN A 219 23.53 2.69 18.36
N HIS A 220 22.40 3.16 17.80
CA HIS A 220 22.14 3.07 16.36
C HIS A 220 21.68 4.39 15.74
N SER A 221 21.77 5.51 16.48
CA SER A 221 21.40 6.84 16.01
C SER A 221 19.96 6.93 15.48
N TRP A 222 19.04 6.18 16.10
CA TRP A 222 17.64 6.11 15.69
C TRP A 222 16.91 7.45 15.71
N THR A 223 17.38 8.45 16.45
CA THR A 223 16.73 9.76 16.38
C THR A 223 17.04 10.51 15.07
N ASP A 224 18.28 10.47 14.59
CA ASP A 224 18.74 11.39 13.52
C ASP A 224 18.93 10.70 12.16
N SER A 225 19.19 9.39 12.19
CA SER A 225 19.55 8.64 10.99
C SER A 225 18.33 8.16 10.21
N PRO A 226 18.41 8.07 8.86
CA PRO A 226 17.37 7.48 8.05
C PRO A 226 17.35 5.95 8.19
N PHE A 227 16.14 5.37 8.25
CA PHE A 227 15.95 3.92 8.30
C PHE A 227 15.03 3.41 7.19
N LEU A 228 15.51 2.42 6.45
CA LEU A 228 14.69 1.51 5.65
C LEU A 228 14.32 0.32 6.55
N ILE A 229 13.04 0.10 6.74
CA ILE A 229 12.51 -0.94 7.62
C ILE A 229 11.78 -1.94 6.75
N LEU A 230 12.12 -3.22 6.87
CA LEU A 230 11.44 -4.29 6.15
C LEU A 230 10.62 -5.11 7.14
N SER A 231 9.40 -5.47 6.78
CA SER A 231 8.56 -6.39 7.54
C SER A 231 8.09 -7.51 6.62
N LEU A 232 8.73 -8.66 6.75
CA LEU A 232 8.44 -9.85 5.97
C LEU A 232 7.40 -10.66 6.75
N GLN A 233 6.34 -11.08 6.08
CA GLN A 233 5.19 -11.62 6.77
C GLN A 233 4.62 -12.85 6.07
N TYR A 234 4.21 -13.81 6.87
CA TYR A 234 3.12 -14.71 6.62
C TYR A 234 2.04 -14.36 7.65
N ASN A 235 1.11 -13.48 7.26
CA ASN A 235 0.16 -12.89 8.19
C ASN A 235 -1.27 -12.94 7.62
N PRO A 236 -2.17 -13.78 8.16
CA PRO A 236 -3.54 -13.85 7.68
C PRO A 236 -4.39 -12.65 8.10
N ASN A 237 -3.94 -11.79 9.03
CA ASN A 237 -4.65 -10.60 9.49
C ASN A 237 -3.74 -9.37 9.67
N PRO A 238 -3.25 -8.75 8.59
CA PRO A 238 -2.34 -7.60 8.64
C PRO A 238 -2.94 -6.29 9.17
N SER A 239 -4.27 -6.23 9.34
CA SER A 239 -4.96 -5.11 9.99
C SER A 239 -5.19 -5.32 11.48
N HIS A 240 -4.63 -6.36 12.09
CA HIS A 240 -4.67 -6.50 13.55
C HIS A 240 -4.01 -5.28 14.22
N ASN A 241 -4.58 -4.84 15.36
CA ASN A 241 -4.17 -3.61 16.05
C ASN A 241 -2.68 -3.58 16.39
N ASP A 242 -2.07 -4.73 16.68
CA ASP A 242 -0.64 -4.81 17.00
C ASP A 242 0.25 -4.49 15.79
N PHE A 243 -0.13 -4.90 14.58
CA PHE A 243 0.58 -4.53 13.36
C PHE A 243 0.37 -3.05 13.01
N ILE A 244 -0.81 -2.50 13.29
CA ILE A 244 -1.05 -1.05 13.18
C ILE A 244 -0.18 -0.28 14.19
N ALA A 245 -0.07 -0.76 15.43
CA ALA A 245 0.80 -0.18 16.45
C ALA A 245 2.28 -0.19 16.04
N PHE A 246 2.75 -1.30 15.47
CA PHE A 246 4.08 -1.40 14.87
C PHE A 246 4.31 -0.34 13.79
N LYS A 247 3.40 -0.22 12.81
CA LYS A 247 3.50 0.79 11.73
C LYS A 247 3.56 2.21 12.30
N LYS A 248 2.73 2.51 13.30
CA LYS A 248 2.74 3.80 14.01
C LYS A 248 4.09 4.10 14.65
N PHE A 249 4.70 3.12 15.31
CA PHE A 249 6.00 3.26 15.94
C PHE A 249 7.14 3.39 14.91
N ALA A 250 7.18 2.50 13.92
CA ALA A 250 8.18 2.49 12.85
C ALA A 250 8.21 3.82 12.07
N LEU A 251 7.05 4.48 11.92
CA LEU A 251 6.88 5.76 11.25
C LEU A 251 6.67 6.92 12.24
N LYS A 252 7.07 6.78 13.50
CA LYS A 252 6.92 7.84 14.51
C LYS A 252 7.81 9.05 14.20
N LYS A 253 9.02 8.80 13.69
CA LYS A 253 10.02 9.82 13.32
C LYS A 253 10.06 10.06 11.81
N GLU A 254 10.61 11.20 11.39
CA GLU A 254 10.88 11.49 9.97
C GLU A 254 11.99 10.59 9.41
N LYS A 255 12.20 10.63 8.09
CA LYS A 255 13.22 9.81 7.40
C LYS A 255 13.06 8.31 7.68
N ARG A 256 11.82 7.84 7.59
CA ARG A 256 11.44 6.45 7.74
C ARG A 256 10.70 5.98 6.51
N GLU A 257 11.08 4.80 6.06
CA GLU A 257 10.34 4.05 5.06
C GLU A 257 10.18 2.62 5.55
N LEU A 258 8.96 2.12 5.50
CA LEU A 258 8.60 0.77 5.90
C LEU A 258 8.03 0.03 4.68
N ILE A 259 8.60 -1.10 4.33
CA ILE A 259 8.06 -2.02 3.34
C ILE A 259 7.50 -3.24 4.08
N THR A 260 6.18 -3.43 4.04
CA THR A 260 5.54 -4.67 4.48
C THR A 260 5.34 -5.58 3.27
N LEU A 261 5.77 -6.83 3.35
CA LEU A 261 5.61 -7.80 2.26
C LEU A 261 5.07 -9.12 2.81
N ASN A 262 3.89 -9.49 2.32
CA ASN A 262 3.16 -10.69 2.69
C ASN A 262 3.08 -11.66 1.49
N TRP A 263 2.61 -12.87 1.72
CA TRP A 263 2.26 -13.81 0.65
C TRP A 263 1.15 -13.23 -0.25
N GLY A 264 1.02 -13.71 -1.48
CA GLY A 264 -0.02 -13.26 -2.42
C GLY A 264 -1.41 -13.82 -2.08
N ILE A 265 -2.46 -13.15 -2.55
CA ILE A 265 -3.86 -13.40 -2.12
C ILE A 265 -4.40 -14.80 -2.44
N GLU A 266 -3.84 -15.48 -3.44
CA GLU A 266 -4.25 -16.83 -3.87
C GLU A 266 -3.51 -17.95 -3.11
N THR A 267 -2.78 -17.62 -2.06
CA THR A 267 -2.09 -18.61 -1.21
C THR A 267 -3.11 -19.44 -0.44
N THR A 268 -2.92 -20.76 -0.42
CA THR A 268 -3.82 -21.70 0.27
C THR A 268 -3.08 -22.61 1.23
N PHE A 269 -3.81 -23.23 2.15
CA PHE A 269 -3.36 -24.36 2.95
C PHE A 269 -3.52 -25.68 2.18
N LEU A 270 -2.94 -26.78 2.69
CA LEU A 270 -3.10 -28.14 2.16
C LEU A 270 -4.56 -28.58 1.95
N ASN A 271 -5.49 -28.09 2.77
CA ASN A 271 -6.91 -28.41 2.68
C ASN A 271 -7.68 -27.55 1.66
N GLY A 272 -6.97 -26.74 0.86
CA GLY A 272 -7.54 -25.84 -0.15
C GLY A 272 -8.17 -24.57 0.42
N ARG A 273 -8.15 -24.34 1.74
CA ARG A 273 -8.62 -23.07 2.32
C ARG A 273 -7.63 -21.96 1.99
N SER A 274 -8.15 -20.78 1.66
CA SER A 274 -7.35 -19.56 1.50
C SER A 274 -6.63 -19.20 2.80
N LEU A 275 -5.42 -18.65 2.67
CA LEU A 275 -4.69 -18.03 3.77
C LEU A 275 -5.48 -16.86 4.37
N TYR A 276 -6.08 -16.05 3.50
CA TYR A 276 -6.86 -14.88 3.86
C TYR A 276 -8.34 -15.27 3.93
N HIS A 277 -8.99 -14.98 5.06
CA HIS A 277 -10.45 -15.10 5.17
C HIS A 277 -11.10 -14.11 4.21
N ASP A 278 -12.36 -14.35 3.85
CA ASP A 278 -13.13 -13.48 2.96
C ASP A 278 -13.18 -12.01 3.44
N THR A 279 -12.90 -11.77 4.72
CA THR A 279 -12.88 -10.45 5.36
C THR A 279 -11.49 -9.84 5.52
N ASN A 280 -10.43 -10.45 4.96
CA ASN A 280 -9.04 -10.01 5.11
C ASN A 280 -8.34 -9.93 3.73
N SER A 281 -7.25 -9.16 3.67
CA SER A 281 -6.39 -9.03 2.47
C SER A 281 -4.90 -9.11 2.85
N PRO A 282 -3.97 -9.41 1.91
CA PRO A 282 -2.53 -9.53 2.21
C PRO A 282 -1.86 -8.26 2.72
N ARG A 283 -2.28 -7.09 2.21
CA ARG A 283 -1.78 -5.75 2.55
C ARG A 283 -0.26 -5.58 2.56
N SER A 284 0.43 -6.11 1.55
CA SER A 284 1.79 -5.67 1.25
C SER A 284 1.77 -4.20 0.85
N ALA A 285 2.70 -3.39 1.35
CA ALA A 285 2.67 -1.94 1.15
C ALA A 285 4.02 -1.26 1.40
N ILE A 286 4.17 -0.07 0.82
CA ILE A 286 5.27 0.87 1.09
C ILE A 286 4.70 2.06 1.85
N TYR A 287 5.17 2.25 3.08
CA TYR A 287 4.80 3.37 3.94
C TYR A 287 5.97 4.32 4.11
N PHE A 288 5.69 5.63 4.09
CA PHE A 288 6.72 6.62 4.35
C PHE A 288 6.14 7.94 4.81
N ARG A 289 7.02 8.80 5.32
CA ARG A 289 6.69 10.18 5.66
C ARG A 289 7.25 11.16 4.65
N THR A 290 6.43 12.13 4.28
CA THR A 290 6.80 13.24 3.40
C THR A 290 5.81 14.39 3.52
N THR A 291 6.19 15.57 3.05
CA THR A 291 5.32 16.75 2.99
C THR A 291 4.45 16.71 1.73
N ASP A 292 3.43 17.58 1.66
CA ASP A 292 2.65 17.75 0.43
C ASP A 292 3.52 18.33 -0.70
N GLU A 293 4.52 19.18 -0.40
CA GLU A 293 5.34 19.86 -1.41
C GLU A 293 6.36 18.94 -2.10
N ASP A 294 6.79 17.89 -1.41
CA ASP A 294 7.79 16.94 -1.90
C ASP A 294 7.19 15.79 -2.72
N LEU A 295 5.91 15.46 -2.48
CA LEU A 295 5.22 14.32 -3.08
C LEU A 295 4.65 14.66 -4.46
N ASP A 296 4.86 13.78 -5.44
CA ASP A 296 4.09 13.81 -6.68
C ASP A 296 2.77 13.03 -6.50
N TYR A 297 1.69 13.77 -6.24
CA TYR A 297 0.33 13.24 -6.19
C TYR A 297 -0.50 13.65 -7.42
N SER A 298 0.17 13.97 -8.54
CA SER A 298 -0.53 14.30 -9.77
C SER A 298 -1.44 13.14 -10.22
N PRO A 299 -2.64 13.43 -10.77
CA PRO A 299 -3.54 12.37 -11.22
C PRO A 299 -2.88 11.37 -12.17
N THR A 300 -2.00 11.84 -13.06
CA THR A 300 -1.24 11.00 -13.99
C THR A 300 -0.40 9.95 -13.26
N THR A 301 0.40 10.37 -12.27
CA THR A 301 1.25 9.44 -11.49
C THR A 301 0.40 8.45 -10.71
N ILE A 302 -0.67 8.91 -10.06
CA ILE A 302 -1.57 8.04 -9.30
C ILE A 302 -2.28 7.02 -10.21
N VAL A 303 -2.79 7.44 -11.37
CA VAL A 303 -3.45 6.54 -12.33
C VAL A 303 -2.48 5.52 -12.90
N ASN A 304 -1.27 5.93 -13.26
CA ASN A 304 -0.25 5.02 -13.81
C ASN A 304 0.15 3.94 -12.81
N ASN A 305 0.33 4.31 -11.54
CA ASN A 305 0.58 3.35 -10.46
C ASN A 305 -0.64 2.45 -10.21
N HIS A 306 -1.85 3.02 -10.17
CA HIS A 306 -3.09 2.28 -9.93
C HIS A 306 -3.33 1.19 -10.99
N LYS A 307 -3.14 1.51 -12.27
CA LYS A 307 -3.27 0.55 -13.38
C LYS A 307 -2.37 -0.67 -13.22
N LYS A 308 -1.20 -0.48 -12.60
CA LYS A 308 -0.23 -1.54 -12.32
C LYS A 308 -0.40 -2.15 -10.93
N GLY A 309 -1.50 -1.88 -10.24
CA GLY A 309 -1.80 -2.48 -8.93
C GLY A 309 -1.04 -1.87 -7.75
N LEU A 310 -0.54 -0.63 -7.87
CA LEU A 310 0.05 0.10 -6.74
C LEU A 310 -0.88 1.24 -6.33
N TYR A 311 -1.59 1.05 -5.22
CA TYR A 311 -2.69 1.91 -4.79
C TYR A 311 -2.23 2.96 -3.77
N PHE A 312 -2.25 4.22 -4.18
CA PHE A 312 -1.98 5.34 -3.27
C PHE A 312 -3.14 5.57 -2.29
N LEU A 313 -2.78 5.77 -1.02
CA LEU A 313 -3.64 6.15 0.09
C LEU A 313 -2.82 7.02 1.08
N GLN A 314 -3.51 7.68 2.01
CA GLN A 314 -2.88 8.45 3.08
C GLN A 314 -3.53 8.13 4.43
N ILE A 315 -2.73 8.08 5.50
CA ILE A 315 -3.24 7.88 6.87
C ILE A 315 -3.37 9.23 7.58
N LEU A 316 -2.34 10.06 7.43
CA LEU A 316 -2.30 11.46 7.85
C LEU A 316 -1.74 12.28 6.68
N ARG A 317 -1.82 13.61 6.77
CA ARG A 317 -1.20 14.49 5.75
C ARG A 317 0.28 14.22 5.52
N THR A 318 0.99 13.69 6.51
CA THR A 318 2.43 13.40 6.39
C THR A 318 2.75 11.92 6.30
N LYS A 319 1.76 11.02 6.38
CA LYS A 319 1.97 9.55 6.33
C LYS A 319 1.30 8.98 5.10
N ARG A 320 2.12 8.54 4.14
CA ARG A 320 1.68 8.01 2.84
C ARG A 320 1.82 6.50 2.82
N VAL A 321 0.94 5.86 2.07
CA VAL A 321 1.03 4.43 1.82
C VAL A 321 0.69 4.11 0.36
N TYR A 322 1.48 3.23 -0.22
CA TYR A 322 1.20 2.60 -1.50
C TYR A 322 1.00 1.10 -1.26
N VAL A 323 -0.24 0.65 -1.40
CA VAL A 323 -0.61 -0.77 -1.19
C VAL A 323 -0.44 -1.53 -2.50
N LEU A 324 0.14 -2.72 -2.43
CA LEU A 324 0.34 -3.61 -3.57
C LEU A 324 -0.90 -4.49 -3.72
N ASN A 325 -1.40 -4.62 -4.94
CA ASN A 325 -2.43 -5.58 -5.31
C ASN A 325 -1.92 -7.01 -5.07
N GLY A 326 -2.68 -7.81 -4.33
CA GLY A 326 -2.32 -9.16 -3.92
C GLY A 326 -2.28 -10.21 -5.05
N MET A 327 -2.84 -9.89 -6.23
CA MET A 327 -2.82 -10.76 -7.40
C MET A 327 -1.52 -10.67 -8.21
N VAL A 328 -0.77 -9.58 -8.10
CA VAL A 328 0.53 -9.44 -8.79
C VAL A 328 1.58 -10.20 -7.98
N GLU A 329 2.37 -11.05 -8.63
CA GLU A 329 3.38 -11.85 -7.93
C GLU A 329 4.69 -11.10 -7.79
N LEU A 330 5.10 -10.30 -8.78
CA LEU A 330 6.34 -9.52 -8.69
C LEU A 330 6.13 -8.09 -9.17
N PHE A 331 6.52 -7.13 -8.34
CA PHE A 331 6.58 -5.71 -8.70
C PHE A 331 8.02 -5.26 -8.91
N LYS A 332 8.28 -4.55 -10.01
CA LYS A 332 9.45 -3.68 -10.16
C LYS A 332 9.09 -2.27 -9.73
N ILE A 333 9.57 -1.86 -8.57
CA ILE A 333 9.34 -0.53 -8.01
C ILE A 333 10.58 0.33 -8.20
N HIS A 334 10.38 1.58 -8.63
CA HIS A 334 11.41 2.61 -8.60
C HIS A 334 11.11 3.58 -7.46
N ASN A 335 12.05 3.75 -6.55
CA ASN A 335 11.89 4.65 -5.41
C ASN A 335 13.17 5.45 -5.16
N LYS A 336 13.02 6.70 -4.73
CA LYS A 336 14.15 7.49 -4.24
C LYS A 336 14.59 6.99 -2.86
N PRO A 337 15.85 7.22 -2.45
CA PRO A 337 16.31 6.85 -1.12
C PRO A 337 15.45 7.45 0.00
N VAL A 338 15.43 6.76 1.15
CA VAL A 338 14.64 7.17 2.34
C VAL A 338 14.92 8.61 2.74
N SER A 339 16.17 9.05 2.60
CA SER A 339 16.61 10.43 2.77
C SER A 339 17.73 10.71 1.78
N ILE A 340 17.68 11.88 1.16
CA ILE A 340 18.70 12.39 0.24
C ILE A 340 19.43 13.53 0.94
N ASP A 341 20.76 13.55 0.90
CA ASP A 341 21.58 14.65 1.42
C ASP A 341 22.58 15.21 0.40
N ASN A 342 22.60 14.66 -0.81
CA ASN A 342 23.38 15.17 -1.93
C ASN A 342 22.51 15.94 -2.94
N GLY A 343 23.14 16.78 -3.76
CA GLY A 343 22.46 17.51 -4.83
C GLY A 343 21.69 18.77 -4.38
N GLN A 344 21.01 19.42 -5.32
CA GLN A 344 20.18 20.61 -5.07
C GLN A 344 18.82 20.23 -4.47
N GLU A 345 18.16 21.14 -3.73
CA GLU A 345 16.88 20.87 -3.04
C GLU A 345 15.82 20.22 -3.95
N VAL A 346 15.69 20.69 -5.20
CA VAL A 346 14.74 20.12 -6.18
C VAL A 346 15.01 18.67 -6.53
N GLN A 347 16.27 18.23 -6.45
CA GLN A 347 16.68 16.84 -6.71
C GLN A 347 16.41 15.94 -5.49
N GLN A 348 16.38 16.52 -4.28
CA GLN A 348 16.17 15.84 -3.00
C GLN A 348 14.69 15.52 -2.70
N ARG A 349 13.75 16.03 -3.52
CA ARG A 349 12.30 15.81 -3.32
C ARG A 349 11.92 14.34 -3.34
N ARG A 350 11.03 13.97 -2.40
CA ARG A 350 10.47 12.62 -2.25
C ARG A 350 9.22 12.42 -3.11
N GLU A 351 9.42 12.12 -4.39
CA GLU A 351 8.35 11.95 -5.38
C GLU A 351 7.43 10.72 -5.15
N GLY A 352 7.76 9.83 -4.22
CA GLY A 352 7.05 8.58 -3.96
C GLY A 352 7.46 7.43 -4.90
N PRO A 353 7.06 6.18 -4.59
CA PRO A 353 7.36 5.02 -5.42
C PRO A 353 6.58 5.05 -6.74
N SER A 354 7.17 4.49 -7.78
CA SER A 354 6.53 4.30 -9.08
C SER A 354 6.72 2.87 -9.58
N VAL A 355 5.71 2.30 -10.24
CA VAL A 355 5.81 0.95 -10.78
C VAL A 355 6.38 0.99 -12.20
N GLY A 356 7.53 0.33 -12.38
CA GLY A 356 8.12 0.09 -13.69
C GLY A 356 7.33 -0.99 -14.44
N ASN A 357 7.40 -2.23 -13.96
CA ASN A 357 6.80 -3.41 -14.58
C ASN A 357 6.17 -4.29 -13.50
N ILE A 358 5.18 -5.10 -13.88
CA ILE A 358 4.55 -6.10 -13.00
C ILE A 358 4.54 -7.46 -13.69
N TYR A 359 4.60 -8.52 -12.89
CA TYR A 359 4.71 -9.87 -13.42
C TYR A 359 3.84 -10.88 -12.66
N LYS A 360 3.49 -11.94 -13.37
CA LYS A 360 2.84 -13.17 -12.86
C LYS A 360 3.54 -14.39 -13.42
N PHE A 361 3.45 -15.51 -12.71
CA PHE A 361 3.87 -16.80 -13.23
C PHE A 361 2.77 -17.40 -14.10
N ASP A 362 3.16 -17.94 -15.26
CA ASP A 362 2.27 -18.80 -16.06
C ASP A 362 2.23 -20.23 -15.50
N VAL A 363 1.44 -21.09 -16.17
CA VAL A 363 1.27 -22.50 -15.78
C VAL A 363 2.57 -23.31 -15.84
N ASP A 364 3.54 -22.86 -16.64
CA ASP A 364 4.86 -23.48 -16.79
C ASP A 364 5.90 -22.82 -15.86
N LEU A 365 5.45 -21.99 -14.92
CA LEU A 365 6.26 -21.24 -13.96
C LEU A 365 7.23 -20.24 -14.61
N ASN A 366 6.97 -19.80 -15.83
CA ASN A 366 7.72 -18.70 -16.43
C ASN A 366 7.16 -17.37 -15.96
N LEU A 367 8.05 -16.44 -15.68
CA LEU A 367 7.67 -15.09 -15.28
C LEU A 367 7.24 -14.29 -16.51
N LYS A 368 5.98 -13.88 -16.55
CA LYS A 368 5.36 -13.10 -17.63
C LYS A 368 5.07 -11.69 -17.17
N GLU A 369 5.52 -10.72 -17.96
CA GLU A 369 5.16 -9.32 -17.77
C GLU A 369 3.69 -9.10 -18.15
N ILE A 370 3.00 -8.28 -17.38
CA ILE A 370 1.65 -7.81 -17.67
C ILE A 370 1.61 -6.29 -17.59
N ASP A 371 0.79 -5.65 -18.42
CA ASP A 371 0.76 -4.18 -18.52
C ASP A 371 -0.12 -3.54 -17.44
N GLU A 372 -1.22 -4.22 -17.06
CA GLU A 372 -2.21 -3.72 -16.13
C GLU A 372 -2.88 -4.86 -15.33
N ILE A 373 -3.52 -4.48 -14.22
CA ILE A 373 -4.34 -5.37 -13.39
C ILE A 373 -5.78 -4.86 -13.34
N ASP A 374 -6.75 -5.78 -13.43
CA ASP A 374 -8.14 -5.45 -13.16
C ASP A 374 -8.38 -5.40 -11.65
N ASP A 375 -8.83 -4.25 -11.15
CA ASP A 375 -9.21 -4.03 -9.75
C ASP A 375 -10.66 -4.45 -9.46
N ASN A 376 -11.36 -5.00 -10.47
CA ASN A 376 -12.74 -5.46 -10.47
C ASN A 376 -13.77 -4.40 -10.02
N HIS A 377 -13.42 -3.11 -10.07
CA HIS A 377 -14.30 -2.06 -9.53
C HIS A 377 -15.62 -1.94 -10.30
N ILE A 378 -15.61 -2.13 -11.61
CA ILE A 378 -16.84 -2.08 -12.43
C ILE A 378 -17.76 -3.24 -12.10
N THR A 379 -17.21 -4.45 -11.95
CA THR A 379 -17.95 -5.63 -11.50
C THR A 379 -18.56 -5.40 -10.13
N PHE A 380 -17.78 -4.84 -9.19
CA PHE A 380 -18.26 -4.45 -7.88
C PHE A 380 -19.42 -3.45 -7.97
N LEU A 381 -19.26 -2.32 -8.67
CA LEU A 381 -20.30 -1.30 -8.83
C LEU A 381 -21.58 -1.88 -9.45
N THR A 382 -21.45 -2.70 -10.50
CA THR A 382 -22.57 -3.33 -11.19
C THR A 382 -23.31 -4.30 -10.27
N SER A 383 -22.59 -5.11 -9.48
CA SER A 383 -23.19 -6.02 -8.49
C SER A 383 -23.97 -5.30 -7.39
N ARG A 384 -23.63 -4.03 -7.13
CA ARG A 384 -24.35 -3.14 -6.20
C ARG A 384 -25.49 -2.36 -6.89
N GLY A 385 -25.80 -2.66 -8.14
CA GLY A 385 -26.91 -2.07 -8.90
C GLY A 385 -26.62 -0.68 -9.46
N ILE A 386 -25.37 -0.21 -9.45
CA ILE A 386 -25.00 1.05 -10.08
C ILE A 386 -25.21 0.94 -11.59
N LYS A 387 -25.90 1.93 -12.16
CA LYS A 387 -26.13 2.07 -13.62
C LYS A 387 -25.55 3.35 -14.21
N ASN A 388 -24.90 4.17 -13.38
CA ASN A 388 -24.33 5.43 -13.79
C ASN A 388 -23.21 5.18 -14.82
N THR A 389 -23.41 5.67 -16.05
CA THR A 389 -22.54 5.39 -17.19
C THR A 389 -21.14 5.95 -17.02
N TYR A 390 -20.97 7.08 -16.31
CA TYR A 390 -19.67 7.66 -16.02
C TYR A 390 -18.84 6.78 -15.09
N LEU A 391 -19.43 6.30 -13.98
CA LEU A 391 -18.74 5.41 -13.04
C LEU A 391 -18.39 4.04 -13.65
N LEU A 392 -19.21 3.56 -14.59
CA LEU A 392 -19.00 2.29 -15.29
C LEU A 392 -18.13 2.40 -16.56
N ASN A 393 -17.72 3.60 -16.95
CA ASN A 393 -16.89 3.80 -18.14
C ASN A 393 -15.41 3.49 -17.85
N ASN A 394 -14.78 2.62 -18.64
CA ASN A 394 -13.35 2.29 -18.52
C ASN A 394 -12.43 3.44 -18.92
N ASP A 395 -12.90 4.37 -19.75
CA ASP A 395 -12.11 5.51 -20.23
C ASP A 395 -11.98 6.62 -19.18
N GLU A 396 -12.87 6.66 -18.19
CA GLU A 396 -12.84 7.64 -17.11
C GLU A 396 -11.83 7.26 -16.03
N THR A 397 -11.07 8.24 -15.56
CA THR A 397 -9.99 7.95 -14.60
C THR A 397 -10.55 7.51 -13.25
N ILE A 398 -9.83 6.60 -12.58
CA ILE A 398 -10.16 6.18 -11.20
C ILE A 398 -10.23 7.38 -10.24
N VAL A 399 -9.43 8.43 -10.46
CA VAL A 399 -9.45 9.63 -9.62
C VAL A 399 -10.76 10.40 -9.83
N ASP A 400 -11.23 10.52 -11.07
CA ASP A 400 -12.47 11.26 -11.37
C ASP A 400 -13.71 10.49 -10.91
N LYS A 401 -13.71 9.17 -11.00
CA LYS A 401 -14.75 8.32 -10.38
C LYS A 401 -14.81 8.54 -8.88
N GLU A 402 -13.65 8.55 -8.21
CA GLU A 402 -13.58 8.84 -6.77
C GLU A 402 -14.04 10.27 -6.45
N ARG A 403 -13.63 11.29 -7.23
CA ARG A 403 -14.13 12.68 -7.09
C ARG A 403 -15.65 12.72 -7.18
N LEU A 404 -16.23 12.04 -8.17
CA LEU A 404 -17.67 12.01 -8.40
C LEU A 404 -18.40 11.37 -7.22
N VAL A 405 -17.88 10.25 -6.70
CA VAL A 405 -18.45 9.61 -5.51
C VAL A 405 -18.37 10.54 -4.29
N ASN A 406 -17.22 11.18 -4.05
CA ASN A 406 -17.05 12.04 -2.88
C ASN A 406 -18.01 13.24 -2.91
N ILE A 407 -18.10 13.97 -4.03
CA ILE A 407 -19.01 15.13 -4.12
C ILE A 407 -20.48 14.72 -4.08
N SER A 408 -20.85 13.64 -4.79
CA SER A 408 -22.24 13.18 -4.89
C SER A 408 -22.75 12.52 -3.60
N THR A 409 -21.85 12.13 -2.69
CA THR A 409 -22.18 11.62 -1.35
C THR A 409 -21.91 12.62 -0.23
N GLY A 410 -21.54 13.88 -0.57
CA GLY A 410 -21.30 14.95 0.39
C GLY A 410 -20.04 14.77 1.25
N LYS A 411 -19.10 13.91 0.82
CA LYS A 411 -17.81 13.63 1.48
C LYS A 411 -16.72 14.59 1.02
N VAL A 412 -17.00 15.89 1.10
CA VAL A 412 -16.10 16.98 0.69
C VAL A 412 -15.68 17.80 1.91
N LYS A 413 -14.43 18.25 1.91
CA LYS A 413 -13.89 19.20 2.91
C LYS A 413 -13.64 20.54 2.20
N GLY A 414 -14.58 21.47 2.35
CA GLY A 414 -14.54 22.75 1.62
C GLY A 414 -13.59 23.79 2.19
N LYS A 415 -13.05 23.57 3.40
CA LYS A 415 -12.00 24.46 3.97
C LYS A 415 -10.72 24.53 3.12
N GLU A 416 -10.48 23.53 2.27
CA GLU A 416 -9.34 23.47 1.33
C GLU A 416 -9.77 24.00 -0.05
N LYS A 417 -10.15 25.28 -0.09
CA LYS A 417 -10.70 25.95 -1.28
C LYS A 417 -9.78 25.74 -2.50
N ASN A 418 -10.38 25.42 -3.65
CA ASN A 418 -9.73 25.07 -4.92
C ASN A 418 -8.81 23.83 -4.91
N LYS A 419 -8.66 23.16 -3.77
CA LYS A 419 -7.83 21.96 -3.61
C LYS A 419 -8.62 20.72 -3.24
N TRP A 420 -9.92 20.84 -2.91
CA TRP A 420 -10.73 19.71 -2.44
C TRP A 420 -10.68 18.48 -3.38
N SER A 421 -10.52 18.71 -4.68
CA SER A 421 -10.48 17.69 -5.72
C SER A 421 -9.07 17.13 -5.98
N ASP A 422 -8.03 17.63 -5.32
CA ASP A 422 -6.71 16.99 -5.32
C ASP A 422 -6.79 15.65 -4.58
N VAL A 423 -6.02 14.67 -5.04
CA VAL A 423 -6.06 13.28 -4.53
C VAL A 423 -5.90 13.22 -3.01
N ILE A 424 -4.98 14.03 -2.45
CA ILE A 424 -4.69 14.10 -1.01
C ILE A 424 -5.81 14.75 -0.18
N HIS A 425 -6.83 15.33 -0.81
CA HIS A 425 -7.97 15.95 -0.13
C HIS A 425 -9.26 15.13 -0.28
N LEU A 426 -9.27 14.13 -1.15
CA LEU A 426 -10.37 13.19 -1.29
C LEU A 426 -10.51 12.29 -0.07
N ASN A 427 -11.73 12.22 0.48
CA ASN A 427 -11.99 11.40 1.65
C ASN A 427 -11.79 9.91 1.37
N SER A 428 -12.05 9.44 0.15
CA SER A 428 -11.85 8.03 -0.21
C SER A 428 -10.39 7.59 -0.18
N PHE A 429 -9.43 8.49 -0.44
CA PHE A 429 -8.00 8.19 -0.36
C PHE A 429 -7.44 8.22 1.07
N THR A 430 -8.26 8.55 2.07
CA THR A 430 -7.84 8.68 3.47
C THR A 430 -8.21 7.44 4.29
N LEU A 431 -7.21 6.86 4.94
CA LEU A 431 -7.32 5.77 5.89
C LEU A 431 -7.41 6.32 7.32
N SER A 432 -8.15 5.64 8.18
CA SER A 432 -8.11 5.95 9.62
C SER A 432 -6.83 5.39 10.24
N GLU A 433 -6.25 6.10 11.21
CA GLU A 433 -5.14 5.57 12.02
C GLU A 433 -5.58 4.39 12.91
N SER A 434 -6.87 4.19 13.16
CA SER A 434 -7.37 3.10 14.01
C SER A 434 -7.37 1.74 13.33
N ASP A 435 -7.75 1.70 12.05
CA ASP A 435 -8.07 0.47 11.33
C ASP A 435 -7.36 0.36 9.97
N GLU A 436 -6.81 1.46 9.47
CA GLU A 436 -6.21 1.58 8.15
C GLU A 436 -7.10 1.02 7.01
N CYS A 437 -8.42 1.05 7.14
CA CYS A 437 -9.37 0.46 6.18
C CYS A 437 -9.61 1.36 4.96
N ASN A 438 -9.49 0.79 3.76
CA ASN A 438 -9.71 1.52 2.52
C ASN A 438 -11.22 1.61 2.19
N HIS A 439 -11.64 2.78 1.71
CA HIS A 439 -13.04 3.06 1.38
C HIS A 439 -13.26 3.45 -0.10
N ARG A 440 -12.21 3.38 -0.93
CA ARG A 440 -12.28 3.67 -2.37
C ARG A 440 -13.15 2.65 -3.08
N VAL A 441 -14.05 3.12 -3.94
CA VAL A 441 -14.86 2.22 -4.79
C VAL A 441 -14.03 1.65 -5.94
N THR A 442 -12.92 2.29 -6.32
CA THR A 442 -11.98 1.82 -7.34
C THR A 442 -10.89 0.91 -6.79
N TYR A 443 -10.93 0.51 -5.52
CA TYR A 443 -9.99 -0.45 -4.94
C TYR A 443 -10.77 -1.41 -4.04
N THR A 444 -11.06 -2.60 -4.56
CA THR A 444 -12.05 -3.53 -3.99
C THR A 444 -11.43 -4.73 -3.26
N GLU A 445 -10.13 -5.00 -3.44
CA GLU A 445 -9.44 -6.13 -2.78
C GLU A 445 -9.43 -6.01 -1.25
N ASP A 446 -9.53 -4.79 -0.73
CA ASP A 446 -9.68 -4.59 0.71
C ASP A 446 -11.11 -4.98 1.16
N THR A 447 -11.28 -6.23 1.61
CA THR A 447 -12.59 -6.80 2.00
C THR A 447 -12.90 -6.74 3.50
N TYR A 448 -12.22 -5.88 4.28
CA TYR A 448 -12.58 -5.70 5.68
C TYR A 448 -14.04 -5.25 5.83
N GLU A 449 -14.72 -5.69 6.90
CA GLU A 449 -16.16 -5.46 7.10
C GLU A 449 -16.52 -3.97 7.00
N ILE A 450 -15.73 -3.10 7.64
CA ILE A 450 -15.95 -1.65 7.61
C ILE A 450 -15.77 -1.07 6.19
N SER A 451 -14.82 -1.62 5.42
CA SER A 451 -14.58 -1.25 4.03
C SER A 451 -15.78 -1.59 3.15
N GLU A 452 -16.33 -2.80 3.29
CA GLU A 452 -17.54 -3.22 2.58
C GLU A 452 -18.76 -2.39 2.98
N ILE A 453 -18.97 -2.11 4.26
CA ILE A 453 -20.08 -1.28 4.75
C ILE A 453 -20.02 0.12 4.13
N ILE A 454 -18.85 0.76 4.17
CA ILE A 454 -18.71 2.15 3.71
C ILE A 454 -18.82 2.24 2.18
N ARG A 455 -18.21 1.31 1.44
CA ARG A 455 -18.38 1.26 -0.03
C ARG A 455 -19.82 0.95 -0.42
N GLY A 456 -20.48 0.02 0.28
CA GLY A 456 -21.89 -0.31 0.08
C GLY A 456 -22.81 0.88 0.34
N LEU A 457 -22.54 1.66 1.39
CA LEU A 457 -23.27 2.90 1.67
C LEU A 457 -23.04 3.95 0.58
N ASN A 458 -21.82 4.12 0.08
CA ASN A 458 -21.54 5.01 -1.05
C ASN A 458 -22.34 4.59 -2.29
N CYS A 459 -22.33 3.30 -2.62
CA CYS A 459 -23.07 2.78 -3.77
C CYS A 459 -24.58 3.00 -3.59
N SER A 460 -25.12 2.74 -2.40
CA SER A 460 -26.54 2.95 -2.09
C SER A 460 -26.94 4.42 -2.23
N ASN A 461 -26.10 5.35 -1.77
CA ASN A 461 -26.36 6.78 -1.88
C ASN A 461 -26.29 7.26 -3.33
N ILE A 462 -25.31 6.78 -4.10
CA ILE A 462 -25.22 7.09 -5.54
C ILE A 462 -26.42 6.52 -6.30
N PHE A 463 -26.82 5.29 -6.00
CA PHE A 463 -28.01 4.67 -6.60
C PHE A 463 -29.27 5.51 -6.34
N GLU A 464 -29.52 5.89 -5.09
CA GLU A 464 -30.69 6.71 -4.73
C GLU A 464 -30.65 8.07 -5.45
N LEU A 465 -29.49 8.71 -5.50
CA LEU A 465 -29.33 9.99 -6.18
C LEU A 465 -29.61 9.85 -7.69
N ASP A 466 -28.89 8.95 -8.35
CA ASP A 466 -28.86 8.80 -9.80
C ASP A 466 -30.16 8.20 -10.36
N GLN A 467 -30.77 7.23 -9.67
CA GLN A 467 -31.91 6.46 -10.19
C GLN A 467 -33.27 6.91 -9.64
N ASN A 468 -33.33 7.54 -8.46
CA ASN A 468 -34.60 7.92 -7.83
C ASN A 468 -34.77 9.44 -7.71
N ILE A 469 -33.74 10.17 -7.30
CA ILE A 469 -33.83 11.62 -7.05
C ILE A 469 -33.70 12.41 -8.35
N LEU A 470 -32.62 12.21 -9.12
CA LEU A 470 -32.38 12.98 -10.34
C LEU A 470 -33.48 12.77 -11.41
N PRO A 471 -34.01 11.57 -11.65
CA PRO A 471 -35.11 11.41 -12.60
C PRO A 471 -36.40 12.11 -12.15
N ASN A 472 -36.64 12.23 -10.84
CA ASN A 472 -37.85 12.84 -10.30
C ASN A 472 -37.72 14.37 -10.12
N LYS A 473 -38.09 15.09 -11.19
CA LYS A 473 -38.03 16.56 -11.26
C LYS A 473 -38.90 17.28 -10.21
N SER A 474 -39.85 16.60 -9.56
CA SER A 474 -40.65 17.19 -8.49
C SER A 474 -39.80 17.56 -7.26
N PHE A 475 -38.67 16.89 -7.04
CA PHE A 475 -37.77 17.14 -5.91
C PHE A 475 -36.89 18.37 -6.09
N TYR A 476 -36.83 18.97 -7.28
CA TYR A 476 -35.84 20.00 -7.57
C TYR A 476 -36.26 21.34 -6.94
N PRO A 477 -35.45 21.89 -6.01
CA PRO A 477 -35.69 23.20 -5.42
C PRO A 477 -35.50 24.34 -6.42
N ASN A 478 -35.88 25.55 -5.99
CA ASN A 478 -35.75 26.77 -6.79
C ASN A 478 -34.30 27.04 -7.26
N SER A 479 -33.30 26.66 -6.45
CA SER A 479 -31.87 26.82 -6.77
C SER A 479 -31.41 26.08 -8.02
N ILE A 480 -32.09 24.99 -8.41
CA ILE A 480 -31.76 24.19 -9.61
C ILE A 480 -32.97 24.01 -10.52
N LYS A 481 -33.93 24.93 -10.46
CA LYS A 481 -35.20 24.84 -11.21
C LYS A 481 -34.99 24.77 -12.73
N HIS A 482 -33.96 25.44 -13.26
CA HIS A 482 -33.58 25.39 -14.66
C HIS A 482 -33.26 23.97 -15.17
N LEU A 483 -32.93 23.02 -14.28
CA LEU A 483 -32.69 21.62 -14.64
C LEU A 483 -33.96 20.80 -14.82
N LYS A 484 -35.16 21.31 -14.45
CA LYS A 484 -36.43 20.57 -14.58
C LYS A 484 -36.80 20.22 -16.02
N VAL A 485 -36.37 21.04 -16.97
CA VAL A 485 -36.64 20.87 -18.41
C VAL A 485 -35.55 20.06 -19.13
N LYS A 486 -34.54 19.60 -18.39
CA LYS A 486 -33.39 18.87 -18.93
C LYS A 486 -33.36 17.48 -18.34
N ASN A 487 -33.01 16.51 -19.17
CA ASN A 487 -32.52 15.23 -18.68
C ASN A 487 -31.06 15.43 -18.25
N ILE A 488 -30.73 14.93 -17.08
CA ILE A 488 -29.42 15.14 -16.46
C ILE A 488 -28.92 13.84 -15.86
N SER A 489 -27.61 13.71 -15.74
CA SER A 489 -26.91 12.58 -15.13
C SER A 489 -25.74 13.05 -14.27
N LEU A 490 -25.34 12.24 -13.30
CA LEU A 490 -24.11 12.47 -12.54
C LEU A 490 -22.90 12.13 -13.41
N ALA A 491 -22.07 13.13 -13.70
CA ALA A 491 -20.85 12.97 -14.49
C ALA A 491 -20.01 14.26 -14.44
N TYR A 492 -18.76 14.17 -14.89
CA TYR A 492 -17.92 15.34 -15.14
C TYR A 492 -17.77 15.60 -16.64
N ALA A 493 -17.75 16.88 -17.02
CA ALA A 493 -17.33 17.29 -18.34
C ALA A 493 -15.83 17.05 -18.54
N LYS A 494 -15.38 16.92 -19.79
CA LYS A 494 -13.95 16.72 -20.11
C LYS A 494 -13.03 17.82 -19.58
N ASP A 495 -13.57 19.02 -19.37
CA ASP A 495 -12.84 20.17 -18.82
C ASP A 495 -13.28 20.55 -17.40
N ALA A 496 -13.79 19.57 -16.62
CA ALA A 496 -14.20 19.78 -15.23
C ALA A 496 -13.07 20.33 -14.34
N ASN A 497 -11.80 20.07 -14.69
CA ASN A 497 -10.64 20.66 -14.02
C ASN A 497 -10.63 22.20 -14.04
N LYS A 498 -11.17 22.84 -15.09
CA LYS A 498 -11.30 24.30 -15.17
C LYS A 498 -12.24 24.88 -14.10
N PHE A 499 -13.13 24.03 -13.58
CA PHE A 499 -14.08 24.37 -12.53
C PHE A 499 -13.74 23.70 -11.20
N SER A 500 -12.49 23.23 -11.04
CA SER A 500 -12.02 22.49 -9.86
C SER A 500 -12.91 21.29 -9.49
N TYR A 501 -13.61 20.71 -10.47
CA TYR A 501 -14.61 19.65 -10.31
C TYR A 501 -15.84 20.03 -9.48
N ASN A 502 -16.11 21.32 -9.27
CA ASN A 502 -17.17 21.78 -8.35
C ASN A 502 -18.59 21.40 -8.81
N TYR A 503 -18.79 21.11 -10.09
CA TYR A 503 -20.09 20.75 -10.67
C TYR A 503 -20.08 19.30 -11.15
N ASN A 504 -21.10 18.52 -10.77
CA ASN A 504 -21.15 17.07 -10.99
C ASN A 504 -22.35 16.61 -11.83
N VAL A 505 -22.84 17.48 -12.72
CA VAL A 505 -24.05 17.24 -13.51
C VAL A 505 -23.79 17.54 -14.98
N LEU A 506 -24.17 16.60 -15.85
CA LEU A 506 -24.23 16.80 -17.30
C LEU A 506 -25.67 16.67 -17.79
N ASN A 507 -25.99 17.33 -18.90
CA ASN A 507 -27.19 17.02 -19.67
C ASN A 507 -26.95 15.89 -20.69
N ASP A 508 -28.01 15.43 -21.37
CA ASP A 508 -27.94 14.33 -22.36
C ASP A 508 -26.95 14.57 -23.52
N ASN A 509 -26.59 15.82 -23.80
CA ASN A 509 -25.60 16.16 -24.83
C ASN A 509 -24.16 16.15 -24.29
N GLY A 510 -23.95 15.73 -23.04
CA GLY A 510 -22.65 15.75 -22.37
C GLY A 510 -22.17 17.17 -22.00
N VAL A 511 -23.06 18.17 -22.01
CA VAL A 511 -22.71 19.56 -21.67
C VAL A 511 -22.86 19.77 -20.18
N LEU A 512 -21.90 20.48 -19.59
CA LEU A 512 -21.87 20.83 -18.18
C LEU A 512 -23.09 21.66 -17.78
N GLU A 513 -23.79 21.19 -16.75
CA GLU A 513 -24.81 21.95 -16.05
C GLU A 513 -24.22 22.40 -14.72
N LYS A 514 -24.12 23.72 -14.50
CA LYS A 514 -23.51 24.29 -13.29
C LYS A 514 -24.45 24.12 -12.10
N ALA A 515 -24.39 22.93 -11.51
CA ALA A 515 -25.03 22.55 -10.27
C ALA A 515 -24.16 21.54 -9.52
N THR A 516 -24.22 21.60 -8.18
CA THR A 516 -23.59 20.62 -7.29
C THR A 516 -24.69 19.91 -6.53
N ILE A 517 -24.86 18.63 -6.81
CA ILE A 517 -25.95 17.85 -6.23
C ILE A 517 -25.39 16.65 -5.49
N CYS A 518 -25.80 16.47 -4.24
CA CYS A 518 -25.44 15.28 -3.48
C CYS A 518 -26.63 14.67 -2.73
N TYR A 519 -26.49 13.41 -2.33
CA TYR A 519 -27.39 12.72 -1.41
C TYR A 519 -26.57 12.08 -0.29
N ILE A 520 -26.94 12.39 0.96
CA ILE A 520 -26.17 11.97 2.14
C ILE A 520 -26.79 10.83 2.94
N GLY A 521 -27.88 10.23 2.45
CA GLY A 521 -28.50 9.06 3.05
C GLY A 521 -29.81 9.32 3.81
N SER A 522 -30.24 8.31 4.56
CA SER A 522 -31.49 8.28 5.33
C SER A 522 -31.27 8.50 6.82
N ALA A 523 -32.30 9.01 7.51
CA ALA A 523 -32.29 9.26 8.95
C ALA A 523 -31.13 10.17 9.42
N VAL A 524 -30.73 11.10 8.54
CA VAL A 524 -29.61 12.01 8.80
C VAL A 524 -30.08 13.18 9.67
N SER A 525 -29.27 13.56 10.66
CA SER A 525 -29.57 14.69 11.53
C SER A 525 -29.45 16.04 10.80
N SER A 526 -30.22 17.04 11.24
CA SER A 526 -30.15 18.39 10.68
C SER A 526 -28.75 19.01 10.79
N LEU A 527 -27.99 18.65 11.83
CA LEU A 527 -26.60 19.06 12.01
C LEU A 527 -25.71 18.56 10.87
N VAL A 528 -25.83 17.28 10.48
CA VAL A 528 -25.04 16.70 9.38
C VAL A 528 -25.46 17.32 8.06
N VAL A 529 -26.76 17.50 7.81
CA VAL A 529 -27.27 18.18 6.60
C VAL A 529 -26.68 19.59 6.46
N ASN A 530 -26.77 20.41 7.51
CA ASN A 530 -26.26 21.78 7.49
C ASN A 530 -24.73 21.78 7.31
N LYS A 531 -24.00 20.92 8.03
CA LYS A 531 -22.56 20.81 7.90
C LYS A 531 -22.13 20.44 6.48
N THR A 532 -22.76 19.44 5.86
CA THR A 532 -22.44 19.05 4.48
C THR A 532 -22.74 20.19 3.50
N TYR A 533 -23.89 20.84 3.65
CA TYR A 533 -24.24 22.00 2.83
C TYR A 533 -23.18 23.10 2.96
N ASP A 534 -22.78 23.45 4.16
CA ASP A 534 -21.75 24.47 4.42
C ASP A 534 -20.38 24.09 3.85
N GLU A 535 -19.98 22.82 3.93
CA GLU A 535 -18.72 22.36 3.32
C GLU A 535 -18.77 22.39 1.79
N LEU A 536 -19.89 22.02 1.16
CA LEU A 536 -20.06 22.15 -0.29
C LEU A 536 -20.13 23.60 -0.74
N GLN A 537 -20.69 24.52 0.05
CA GLN A 537 -20.65 25.95 -0.25
C GLN A 537 -19.20 26.48 -0.30
N LYS A 538 -18.32 26.00 0.60
CA LYS A 538 -16.95 26.51 0.74
C LYS A 538 -16.02 26.13 -0.42
N ILE A 539 -16.41 25.21 -1.31
CA ILE A 539 -15.60 24.88 -2.50
C ILE A 539 -15.65 25.99 -3.57
N PHE A 540 -16.58 26.93 -3.44
CA PHE A 540 -16.78 28.04 -4.34
C PHE A 540 -16.23 29.36 -3.76
N ASP A 541 -15.85 30.29 -4.64
CA ASP A 541 -15.55 31.67 -4.27
C ASP A 541 -16.74 32.37 -3.59
N GLU A 542 -16.47 33.34 -2.71
CA GLU A 542 -17.51 34.09 -1.98
C GLU A 542 -18.59 34.66 -2.90
N GLU A 543 -18.16 35.22 -4.02
CA GLU A 543 -19.02 35.85 -5.02
C GLU A 543 -19.49 34.90 -6.13
N SER A 544 -19.10 33.61 -6.11
CA SER A 544 -19.42 32.68 -7.21
C SER A 544 -20.92 32.37 -7.26
N PRO A 545 -21.60 32.65 -8.40
CA PRO A 545 -22.97 32.21 -8.63
C PRO A 545 -23.20 30.70 -8.42
N GLY A 546 -22.16 29.87 -8.61
CA GLY A 546 -22.21 28.43 -8.36
C GLY A 546 -22.70 28.05 -6.96
N LYS A 547 -22.40 28.86 -5.94
CA LYS A 547 -22.90 28.67 -4.57
C LYS A 547 -24.41 28.54 -4.47
N TYR A 548 -25.13 29.29 -5.29
CA TYR A 548 -26.59 29.28 -5.25
C TYR A 548 -27.21 28.02 -5.85
N THR A 549 -26.41 27.16 -6.51
CA THR A 549 -26.85 25.93 -7.17
C THR A 549 -26.50 24.64 -6.43
N VAL A 550 -25.95 24.75 -5.21
CA VAL A 550 -25.67 23.59 -4.36
C VAL A 550 -26.96 23.06 -3.75
N VAL A 551 -27.18 21.75 -3.84
CA VAL A 551 -28.32 21.05 -3.23
C VAL A 551 -27.86 19.78 -2.53
N VAL A 552 -28.23 19.67 -1.26
CA VAL A 552 -28.00 18.48 -0.43
C VAL A 552 -29.33 17.77 -0.21
N PHE A 553 -29.53 16.62 -0.85
CA PHE A 553 -30.67 15.75 -0.62
C PHE A 553 -30.44 14.80 0.55
N TYR A 554 -31.51 14.47 1.27
CA TYR A 554 -31.50 13.49 2.36
C TYR A 554 -32.90 12.90 2.54
N LYS A 555 -33.00 11.77 3.23
CA LYS A 555 -34.28 11.07 3.44
C LYS A 555 -34.67 11.01 4.92
N GLN A 556 -35.91 11.39 5.23
CA GLN A 556 -36.53 11.24 6.55
C GLN A 556 -37.80 10.41 6.42
N GLY A 557 -37.83 9.22 7.02
CA GLY A 557 -38.86 8.22 6.74
C GLY A 557 -38.85 7.85 5.25
N ASN A 558 -39.98 8.00 4.58
CA ASN A 558 -40.11 7.76 3.13
C ASN A 558 -40.01 9.04 2.29
N THR A 559 -39.79 10.19 2.91
CA THR A 559 -39.80 11.49 2.24
C THR A 559 -38.40 11.93 1.89
N ILE A 560 -38.18 12.26 0.61
CA ILE A 560 -36.97 12.97 0.17
C ILE A 560 -37.12 14.44 0.51
N LEU A 561 -36.13 14.96 1.23
CA LEU A 561 -36.00 16.35 1.62
C LEU A 561 -34.70 16.91 1.05
N TYR A 562 -34.55 18.23 1.09
CA TYR A 562 -33.36 18.91 0.60
C TYR A 562 -32.99 20.12 1.46
N LYS A 563 -31.70 20.46 1.42
CA LYS A 563 -31.16 21.75 1.84
C LYS A 563 -30.57 22.44 0.61
N SER A 564 -30.98 23.68 0.38
CA SER A 564 -30.51 24.53 -0.71
C SER A 564 -30.49 25.99 -0.24
N ASN A 565 -29.95 26.88 -1.08
CA ASN A 565 -30.00 28.30 -0.79
C ASN A 565 -31.46 28.81 -0.85
N PRO A 566 -31.99 29.41 0.24
CA PRO A 566 -33.37 29.90 0.27
C PRO A 566 -33.57 31.18 -0.56
N ASP A 567 -32.49 31.95 -0.77
CA ASP A 567 -32.49 33.27 -1.40
C ASP A 567 -32.08 33.23 -2.87
N ALA A 568 -31.81 32.04 -3.42
CA ALA A 568 -31.36 31.85 -4.80
C ALA A 568 -32.31 32.43 -5.88
N GLY A 569 -33.53 32.84 -5.52
CA GLY A 569 -34.58 33.14 -6.50
C GLY A 569 -34.91 31.89 -7.32
N SER A 570 -35.84 32.00 -8.27
CA SER A 570 -35.95 30.96 -9.30
C SER A 570 -34.77 31.13 -10.26
N ILE A 571 -33.63 30.50 -10.00
CA ILE A 571 -32.52 30.48 -10.96
C ILE A 571 -33.02 29.76 -12.22
N THR A 572 -33.34 30.54 -13.25
CA THR A 572 -33.84 30.06 -14.56
C THR A 572 -32.74 29.93 -15.60
N GLU A 573 -31.57 30.53 -15.36
CA GLU A 573 -30.42 30.53 -16.28
C GLU A 573 -29.20 29.86 -15.64
N ILE A 574 -28.31 29.32 -16.46
CA ILE A 574 -27.09 28.64 -15.99
C ILE A 574 -26.13 29.71 -15.39
N PRO A 575 -25.60 29.50 -14.18
CA PRO A 575 -24.62 30.41 -13.56
C PRO A 575 -23.43 30.76 -14.49
N ASN A 576 -23.00 32.03 -14.53
CA ASN A 576 -21.84 32.43 -15.33
C ASN A 576 -20.53 32.44 -14.53
N ASP A 577 -20.15 31.30 -13.96
CA ASP A 577 -18.82 31.09 -13.39
C ASP A 577 -17.77 30.89 -14.51
N ASN A 578 -17.47 31.92 -15.30
CA ASN A 578 -16.32 31.92 -16.22
C ASN A 578 -15.16 32.64 -15.54
N ILE A 579 -14.61 32.03 -14.49
CA ILE A 579 -13.33 32.49 -13.95
C ILE A 579 -12.26 31.71 -14.72
N SER A 580 -11.76 32.32 -15.79
CA SER A 580 -10.45 31.97 -16.32
C SER A 580 -9.45 32.16 -15.18
N ILE A 581 -8.95 31.06 -14.63
CA ILE A 581 -7.80 31.09 -13.73
C ILE A 581 -6.61 31.50 -14.61
N THR A 582 -6.13 32.74 -14.46
CA THR A 582 -4.81 33.17 -14.92
C THR A 582 -3.71 32.56 -14.09
#